data_AF-A0A9Q8V6T3-F1
#
_entry.id   AF-A0A9Q8V6T3-F1
#
_cell.length_a   1.000
_cell.length_b   1.000
_cell.length_c   1.000
_cell.angle_alpha   90.00
_cell.angle_beta   90.00
_cell.angle_gamma   90.00
#
_symmetry.space_group_name_H-M   'P 1'
#
loop_
_entity.id
_entity.type
_entity.pdbx_description
1 polymer ?
#
loop_
_entity_poly.entity_id
_entity_poly.type
_entity_poly.pdbx_seq_one_letter_code
_entity_poly.pdbx_strand_id
1 'polypeptide(L)'
;MSVASAASPDSPVAGTPPPPPTRAGTPRLKQQPVAGNALTSTAPTSGGDRRSSRPPPIDPLSDRATQALIRRVLCAQQSGDKGRDAQTPIDELLPPLTSRNDVDLQLYALLAIILREFVQGWYGKITTDEAFVAEIVHTIAHCTRALEQRLRKLDLESLVLNEIPEVIDKHISTYRESHRTAVQPPLVVDPREAFHALWPLPFLSPVPHSEESSATVSEQLENEAAYRQLLVQAVLAVLLPTEDLENPCLTALVGQIFSELIIGNLIGNKTTQPWLLFECICTLARVIEKKKEQTAQRIVSGSHAQNVEGSTKWRYRWSVQGFFLWVVQLAFIFITSIRLLAGAIAMSKSLPPRGHIEDPDRSGRNQATSDHQHHETPATAKVPVLEFSAWRCVGNLVEIQTRMPWLGGILSLMQLGATRGPGLIAGLNSTLDRLLSRQIHNLFSPARLSPILRSLRGVLFPNNAPGTPSLFPPSSDAELRALRRRAASSLLALVPRGVARVYLCGRLASSSSLSPAHTELYAATSRSDPGPAEHDVAAEAMVDEVEGLLMVLSDSYCNKHLLYSALELILLRLMPELSEKGVMELWDERLG
;
A
#
# COMPACT_ATOMS: atom_id res chain seq x y z
N MET A 1 2.23 61.81 50.13
CA MET A 1 1.24 61.22 51.06
C MET A 1 1.08 59.75 50.68
N SER A 2 1.25 58.69 51.47
CA SER A 2 1.76 58.40 52.82
C SER A 2 2.03 56.87 52.77
N VAL A 3 3.24 56.36 53.05
CA VAL A 3 3.60 55.51 54.23
C VAL A 3 2.80 54.19 54.31
N ALA A 4 3.30 52.98 54.57
CA ALA A 4 4.60 52.31 54.64
C ALA A 4 4.30 50.81 54.94
N SER A 5 5.27 49.94 54.60
CA SER A 5 5.72 48.70 55.27
C SER A 5 4.75 47.77 56.03
N ALA A 6 4.78 46.46 55.72
CA ALA A 6 5.22 45.39 56.63
C ALA A 6 5.01 43.95 56.08
N ALA A 7 6.09 43.16 56.19
CA ALA A 7 6.20 41.76 56.64
C ALA A 7 5.37 40.59 56.03
N SER A 8 6.10 39.58 55.51
CA SER A 8 5.76 38.15 55.40
C SER A 8 5.55 37.50 56.79
N PRO A 9 4.94 36.29 56.98
CA PRO A 9 5.17 35.05 56.22
C PRO A 9 3.96 34.08 56.07
N ASP A 10 4.29 32.87 55.60
CA ASP A 10 3.58 31.58 55.69
C ASP A 10 2.76 31.05 54.50
N SER A 11 3.24 29.90 54.04
CA SER A 11 2.66 29.02 53.03
C SER A 11 1.48 28.23 53.62
N PRO A 12 0.50 27.82 52.78
CA PRO A 12 -0.17 26.56 53.03
C PRO A 12 -0.08 25.61 51.83
N VAL A 13 0.24 24.37 52.19
CA VAL A 13 0.31 23.14 51.40
C VAL A 13 -1.02 22.87 50.68
N ALA A 14 -0.95 22.61 49.38
CA ALA A 14 -2.07 22.16 48.56
C ALA A 14 -2.44 20.70 48.91
N GLY A 15 -3.66 20.50 49.42
CA GLY A 15 -4.24 19.20 49.75
C GLY A 15 -4.76 18.48 48.51
N THR A 16 -4.35 17.22 48.38
CA THR A 16 -4.79 16.23 47.38
C THR A 16 -6.24 15.80 47.62
N PRO A 17 -7.09 15.64 46.60
CA PRO A 17 -8.45 15.10 46.76
C PRO A 17 -8.45 13.56 46.94
N PRO A 18 -9.41 12.99 47.71
CA PRO A 18 -9.45 11.56 48.03
C PRO A 18 -10.06 10.69 46.90
N PRO A 19 -9.65 9.40 46.79
CA PRO A 19 -10.14 8.47 45.77
C PRO A 19 -11.50 7.79 46.12
N PRO A 20 -12.24 7.28 45.12
CA PRO A 20 -13.54 6.63 45.32
C PRO A 20 -13.44 5.19 45.87
N PRO A 21 -14.50 4.66 46.53
CA PRO A 21 -14.44 3.40 47.28
C PRO A 21 -14.50 2.15 46.39
N THR A 22 -13.59 1.22 46.66
CA THR A 22 -13.48 -0.13 46.09
C THR A 22 -14.45 -1.11 46.76
N ARG A 23 -15.25 -1.81 45.95
CA ARG A 23 -16.19 -2.86 46.39
C ARG A 23 -15.46 -4.21 46.50
N ALA A 24 -15.65 -4.86 47.65
CA ALA A 24 -14.95 -6.06 48.11
C ALA A 24 -15.09 -7.29 47.20
N GLY A 25 -13.95 -7.93 46.90
CA GLY A 25 -13.86 -9.30 46.40
C GLY A 25 -13.60 -10.27 47.55
N THR A 26 -14.32 -11.39 47.56
CA THR A 26 -14.18 -12.47 48.54
C THR A 26 -12.96 -13.37 48.23
N PRO A 27 -12.24 -13.89 49.25
CA PRO A 27 -11.02 -14.65 49.03
C PRO A 27 -11.31 -16.14 48.77
N ARG A 28 -10.73 -16.67 47.69
CA ARG A 28 -10.71 -18.11 47.38
C ARG A 28 -9.38 -18.70 47.85
N LEU A 29 -9.44 -19.46 48.94
CA LEU A 29 -8.33 -20.24 49.49
C LEU A 29 -7.84 -21.30 48.50
N LYS A 30 -6.52 -21.35 48.36
CA LYS A 30 -5.75 -22.27 47.52
C LYS A 30 -5.29 -23.40 48.43
N GLN A 31 -5.84 -24.60 48.27
CA GLN A 31 -5.28 -25.82 48.87
C GLN A 31 -5.09 -26.87 47.78
N GLN A 32 -3.84 -27.31 47.71
CA GLN A 32 -3.30 -28.36 46.88
C GLN A 32 -3.10 -29.58 47.78
N PRO A 33 -3.38 -30.80 47.31
CA PRO A 33 -2.64 -31.95 47.80
C PRO A 33 -2.00 -32.76 46.67
N VAL A 34 -0.68 -32.83 46.77
CA VAL A 34 0.19 -34.03 46.77
C VAL A 34 -0.27 -35.28 45.99
N ALA A 35 0.63 -35.72 45.11
CA ALA A 35 0.61 -36.99 44.38
C ALA A 35 0.86 -38.21 45.29
N GLY A 36 0.18 -39.32 45.01
CA GLY A 36 0.43 -40.65 45.57
C GLY A 36 0.06 -41.74 44.55
N ASN A 37 1.00 -42.65 44.31
CA ASN A 37 0.99 -43.67 43.26
C ASN A 37 0.06 -44.88 43.53
N ALA A 38 -0.40 -45.45 42.41
CA ALA A 38 -0.50 -46.88 42.07
C ALA A 38 -1.66 -47.78 42.56
N LEU A 39 -2.32 -48.36 41.53
CA LEU A 39 -2.86 -49.72 41.36
C LEU A 39 -4.13 -50.14 42.12
N THR A 40 -5.25 -50.30 41.39
CA THR A 40 -5.94 -51.61 41.20
C THR A 40 -7.13 -51.50 40.24
N SER A 41 -7.37 -52.61 39.55
CA SER A 41 -8.32 -52.88 38.47
C SER A 41 -9.79 -52.94 38.94
N THR A 42 -10.73 -52.43 38.14
CA THR A 42 -11.86 -53.19 37.51
C THR A 42 -12.89 -52.25 36.89
N ALA A 43 -13.32 -52.56 35.67
CA ALA A 43 -14.50 -52.00 34.99
C ALA A 43 -15.72 -52.94 35.21
N PRO A 44 -16.90 -52.74 34.61
CA PRO A 44 -17.57 -51.53 34.09
C PRO A 44 -19.02 -51.38 34.63
N THR A 45 -19.69 -50.25 34.41
CA THR A 45 -21.11 -50.22 33.98
C THR A 45 -21.61 -48.81 33.64
N SER A 46 -22.07 -48.71 32.40
CA SER A 46 -22.99 -47.77 31.77
C SER A 46 -23.71 -46.72 32.63
N GLY A 47 -23.45 -45.44 32.33
CA GLY A 47 -24.32 -44.31 32.64
C GLY A 47 -23.94 -43.13 31.74
N GLY A 48 -24.78 -42.78 30.77
CA GLY A 48 -24.48 -41.79 29.74
C GLY A 48 -24.33 -40.38 30.28
N ASP A 49 -23.10 -39.88 30.32
CA ASP A 49 -22.81 -38.47 30.56
C ASP A 49 -23.17 -37.65 29.32
N ARG A 50 -24.26 -36.88 29.43
CA ARG A 50 -24.51 -35.69 28.61
C ARG A 50 -23.41 -34.65 28.91
N ARG A 51 -22.22 -34.83 28.33
CA ARG A 51 -21.26 -33.73 28.21
C ARG A 51 -21.80 -32.74 27.19
N SER A 52 -22.27 -31.60 27.69
CA SER A 52 -22.44 -30.38 26.91
C SER A 52 -21.11 -30.07 26.22
N SER A 53 -21.01 -30.43 24.95
CA SER A 53 -19.92 -30.03 24.08
C SER A 53 -19.95 -28.51 23.98
N ARG A 54 -19.08 -27.82 24.74
CA ARG A 54 -18.78 -26.41 24.49
C ARG A 54 -18.33 -26.30 23.03
N PRO A 55 -19.06 -25.58 22.16
CA PRO A 55 -18.64 -25.45 20.77
C PRO A 55 -17.24 -24.81 20.72
N PRO A 56 -16.40 -25.21 19.75
CA PRO A 56 -15.08 -24.61 19.59
C PRO A 56 -15.20 -23.09 19.44
N PRO A 57 -14.18 -22.32 19.87
CA PRO A 57 -14.19 -20.87 19.65
C PRO A 57 -14.31 -20.61 18.15
N ILE A 58 -15.42 -19.99 17.76
CA ILE A 58 -15.71 -19.65 16.37
C ILE A 58 -14.71 -18.55 15.97
N ASP A 59 -13.93 -18.79 14.92
CA ASP A 59 -13.07 -17.76 14.34
C ASP A 59 -13.94 -16.57 13.91
N PRO A 60 -13.72 -15.36 14.47
CA PRO A 60 -14.52 -14.17 14.15
C PRO A 60 -14.40 -13.74 12.68
N LEU A 61 -13.38 -14.22 11.96
CA LEU A 61 -13.18 -13.98 10.53
C LEU A 61 -13.75 -15.09 9.64
N SER A 62 -14.32 -16.15 10.22
CA SER A 62 -14.99 -17.21 9.46
C SER A 62 -16.20 -16.68 8.69
N ASP A 63 -16.48 -17.27 7.53
CA ASP A 63 -17.60 -16.82 6.68
C ASP A 63 -18.95 -16.99 7.40
N ARG A 64 -19.10 -18.04 8.22
CA ARG A 64 -20.30 -18.24 9.04
C ARG A 64 -20.49 -17.15 10.10
N ALA A 65 -19.43 -16.76 10.81
CA ALA A 65 -19.48 -15.66 11.78
C ALA A 65 -19.78 -14.32 11.09
N THR A 66 -19.20 -14.13 9.90
CA THR A 66 -19.37 -12.94 9.07
C THR A 66 -20.82 -12.80 8.59
N GLN A 67 -21.42 -13.87 8.09
CA GLN A 67 -22.82 -13.89 7.69
C GLN A 67 -23.77 -13.62 8.87
N ALA A 68 -23.48 -14.16 10.06
CA ALA A 68 -24.28 -13.91 11.25
C ALA A 68 -24.18 -12.44 11.71
N LEU A 69 -23.01 -11.83 11.60
CA LEU A 69 -22.79 -10.40 11.89
C LEU A 69 -23.63 -9.53 10.95
N ILE A 70 -23.56 -9.78 9.65
CA ILE A 70 -24.28 -9.02 8.62
C ILE A 70 -25.78 -9.06 8.88
N ARG A 71 -26.35 -10.26 9.09
CA ARG A 71 -27.78 -10.40 9.35
C ARG A 71 -28.23 -9.67 10.62
N ARG A 72 -27.41 -9.70 11.67
CA ARG A 72 -27.70 -9.03 12.94
C ARG A 72 -27.76 -7.51 12.80
N VAL A 73 -26.90 -6.93 11.96
CA VAL A 73 -26.79 -5.48 11.83
C VAL A 73 -27.69 -4.94 10.72
N LEU A 74 -27.65 -5.54 9.53
CA LEU A 74 -28.29 -5.00 8.32
C LEU A 74 -29.67 -5.59 8.04
N CYS A 75 -29.99 -6.78 8.58
CA CYS A 75 -31.25 -7.49 8.29
C CYS A 75 -32.05 -7.81 9.57
N ALA A 76 -31.98 -6.93 10.58
CA ALA A 76 -32.59 -7.18 11.89
C ALA A 76 -34.10 -7.52 11.81
N GLN A 77 -34.85 -6.85 10.93
CA GLN A 77 -36.29 -7.04 10.74
C GLN A 77 -36.68 -8.43 10.17
N GLN A 78 -35.89 -8.99 9.25
CA GLN A 78 -36.21 -10.26 8.57
C GLN A 78 -35.76 -11.50 9.37
N SER A 79 -34.95 -11.29 10.41
CA SER A 79 -34.42 -12.36 11.27
C SER A 79 -35.40 -12.83 12.37
N GLY A 80 -36.45 -12.04 12.65
CA GLY A 80 -37.43 -12.34 13.68
C GLY A 80 -38.54 -13.32 13.27
N ASP A 81 -38.75 -13.54 11.96
CA ASP A 81 -40.01 -14.09 11.46
C ASP A 81 -39.92 -15.50 10.83
N LYS A 82 -38.73 -16.14 10.78
CA LYS A 82 -38.60 -17.50 10.22
C LYS A 82 -37.81 -18.45 11.13
N GLY A 83 -38.47 -19.56 11.45
CA GLY A 83 -37.94 -20.69 12.19
C GLY A 83 -36.63 -21.25 11.62
N ARG A 84 -35.88 -21.90 12.52
CA ARG A 84 -34.47 -22.30 12.44
C ARG A 84 -33.95 -23.08 11.20
N ASP A 85 -34.76 -23.43 10.20
CA ASP A 85 -34.41 -24.54 9.30
C ASP A 85 -34.17 -24.23 7.81
N ALA A 86 -34.23 -22.98 7.35
CA ALA A 86 -33.65 -22.59 6.05
C ALA A 86 -33.38 -21.08 6.00
N GLN A 87 -32.16 -20.66 6.37
CA GLN A 87 -31.75 -19.26 6.24
C GLN A 87 -31.61 -18.92 4.76
N THR A 88 -32.34 -17.91 4.27
CA THR A 88 -32.15 -17.38 2.92
C THR A 88 -30.70 -16.88 2.76
N PRO A 89 -30.09 -17.11 1.59
CA PRO A 89 -28.75 -16.59 1.32
C PRO A 89 -28.78 -15.06 1.41
N ILE A 90 -27.70 -14.46 1.92
CA ILE A 90 -27.59 -13.00 2.12
C ILE A 90 -27.73 -12.25 0.79
N ASP A 91 -27.28 -12.90 -0.29
CA ASP A 91 -27.33 -12.41 -1.67
C ASP A 91 -28.77 -12.13 -2.17
N GLU A 92 -29.79 -12.75 -1.55
CA GLU A 92 -31.20 -12.49 -1.87
C GLU A 92 -31.83 -11.38 -1.02
N LEU A 93 -31.22 -11.04 0.11
CA LEU A 93 -31.77 -10.08 1.08
C LEU A 93 -31.23 -8.66 0.89
N LEU A 94 -30.02 -8.53 0.36
CA LEU A 94 -29.32 -7.26 0.21
C LEU A 94 -28.99 -6.97 -1.27
N PRO A 95 -28.99 -5.70 -1.70
CA PRO A 95 -28.73 -5.33 -3.09
C PRO A 95 -27.26 -5.54 -3.45
N PRO A 96 -26.88 -6.40 -4.42
CA PRO A 96 -25.47 -6.77 -4.67
C PRO A 96 -24.54 -5.55 -4.79
N LEU A 97 -23.42 -5.50 -4.08
CA LEU A 97 -22.50 -4.34 -4.12
C LEU A 97 -21.60 -4.40 -5.34
N THR A 98 -21.22 -5.62 -5.71
CA THR A 98 -20.38 -5.94 -6.86
C THR A 98 -20.94 -7.15 -7.61
N SER A 99 -20.31 -7.51 -8.72
CA SER A 99 -20.62 -8.75 -9.44
C SER A 99 -20.27 -10.05 -8.71
N ARG A 100 -19.55 -9.98 -7.58
CA ARG A 100 -18.94 -11.12 -6.91
C ARG A 100 -19.39 -11.25 -5.47
N ASN A 101 -20.14 -12.31 -5.19
CA ASN A 101 -20.72 -12.56 -3.88
C ASN A 101 -19.66 -12.77 -2.78
N ASP A 102 -18.48 -13.32 -3.13
CA ASP A 102 -17.37 -13.53 -2.17
C ASP A 102 -16.70 -12.23 -1.73
N VAL A 103 -16.75 -11.20 -2.59
CA VAL A 103 -16.29 -9.85 -2.30
C VAL A 103 -17.34 -9.10 -1.51
N ASP A 104 -18.59 -9.18 -1.96
CA ASP A 104 -19.75 -8.55 -1.32
C ASP A 104 -19.89 -8.99 0.12
N LEU A 105 -19.70 -10.28 0.42
CA LEU A 105 -19.72 -10.78 1.79
C LEU A 105 -18.73 -10.04 2.71
N GLN A 106 -17.50 -9.76 2.23
CA GLN A 106 -16.51 -9.05 3.04
C GLN A 106 -16.77 -7.54 3.09
N LEU A 107 -17.27 -6.94 2.00
CA LEU A 107 -17.67 -5.53 1.96
C LEU A 107 -18.85 -5.24 2.89
N TYR A 108 -19.89 -6.08 2.88
CA TYR A 108 -20.98 -6.00 3.83
C TYR A 108 -20.54 -6.22 5.26
N ALA A 109 -19.53 -7.07 5.50
CA ALA A 109 -18.98 -7.23 6.84
C ALA A 109 -18.35 -5.93 7.35
N LEU A 110 -17.57 -5.24 6.50
CA LEU A 110 -17.01 -3.93 6.83
C LEU A 110 -18.11 -2.89 7.02
N LEU A 111 -19.07 -2.83 6.11
CA LEU A 111 -20.20 -1.90 6.19
C LEU A 111 -21.04 -2.13 7.45
N ALA A 112 -21.30 -3.38 7.81
CA ALA A 112 -22.00 -3.74 9.04
C ALA A 112 -21.24 -3.28 10.28
N ILE A 113 -19.91 -3.40 10.32
CA ILE A 113 -19.13 -2.87 11.44
C ILE A 113 -19.27 -1.34 11.51
N ILE A 114 -19.13 -0.65 10.38
CA ILE A 114 -19.21 0.82 10.31
C ILE A 114 -20.60 1.31 10.73
N LEU A 115 -21.67 0.77 10.13
CA LEU A 115 -23.04 1.20 10.42
C LEU A 115 -23.46 0.88 11.85
N ARG A 116 -23.02 -0.26 12.41
CA ARG A 116 -23.29 -0.61 13.80
C ARG A 116 -22.69 0.40 14.78
N GLU A 117 -21.42 0.76 14.60
CA GLU A 117 -20.71 1.63 15.54
C GLU A 117 -21.06 3.12 15.33
N PHE A 118 -21.12 3.58 14.08
CA PHE A 118 -21.20 5.01 13.74
C PHE A 118 -22.60 5.51 13.39
N VAL A 119 -23.56 4.62 13.11
CA VAL A 119 -24.94 5.02 12.77
C VAL A 119 -25.91 4.51 13.85
N GLN A 120 -26.01 3.19 14.00
CA GLN A 120 -26.98 2.57 14.92
C GLN A 120 -26.73 2.95 16.39
N GLY A 121 -25.50 3.25 16.79
CA GLY A 121 -25.15 3.65 18.15
C GLY A 121 -25.79 4.96 18.65
N TRP A 122 -26.13 5.89 17.75
CA TRP A 122 -26.86 7.12 18.07
C TRP A 122 -28.27 7.12 17.48
N TYR A 123 -28.45 6.63 16.25
CA TYR A 123 -29.73 6.66 15.56
C TYR A 123 -30.77 5.77 16.23
N GLY A 124 -30.35 4.58 16.69
CA GLY A 124 -31.21 3.66 17.46
C GLY A 124 -31.64 4.20 18.83
N LYS A 125 -31.03 5.28 19.32
CA LYS A 125 -31.48 5.99 20.53
C LYS A 125 -32.55 7.04 20.24
N ILE A 126 -32.63 7.50 18.99
CA ILE A 126 -33.55 8.57 18.57
C ILE A 126 -34.82 7.95 17.98
N THR A 127 -34.69 6.95 17.10
CA THR A 127 -35.81 6.30 16.44
C THR A 127 -35.58 4.79 16.28
N THR A 128 -36.66 4.05 16.12
CA THR A 128 -36.66 2.60 15.84
C THR A 128 -36.79 2.27 14.35
N ASP A 129 -36.81 3.30 13.49
CA ASP A 129 -37.00 3.13 12.05
C ASP A 129 -35.69 2.72 11.34
N GLU A 130 -35.55 1.43 11.03
CA GLU A 130 -34.40 0.86 10.32
C GLU A 130 -34.37 1.19 8.81
N ALA A 131 -35.39 1.87 8.25
CA ALA A 131 -35.43 2.21 6.82
C ALA A 131 -34.22 3.08 6.40
N PHE A 132 -33.78 3.99 7.26
CA PHE A 132 -32.60 4.82 7.01
C PHE A 132 -31.32 4.00 6.77
N VAL A 133 -31.13 2.90 7.50
CA VAL A 133 -29.98 2.01 7.32
C VAL A 133 -30.07 1.29 5.97
N ALA A 134 -31.28 0.89 5.56
CA ALA A 134 -31.52 0.29 4.26
C ALA A 134 -31.21 1.28 3.12
N GLU A 135 -31.65 2.53 3.22
CA GLU A 135 -31.35 3.57 2.21
C GLU A 135 -29.85 3.83 2.09
N ILE A 136 -29.11 3.93 3.20
CA ILE A 136 -27.64 4.06 3.17
C ILE A 136 -27.01 2.88 2.42
N VAL A 137 -27.48 1.66 2.67
CA VAL A 137 -26.98 0.46 1.97
C VAL A 137 -27.32 0.52 0.48
N HIS A 138 -28.51 1.01 0.10
CA HIS A 138 -28.90 1.19 -1.29
C HIS A 138 -28.05 2.24 -2.03
N THR A 139 -27.82 3.42 -1.44
CA THR A 139 -26.95 4.45 -2.01
C THR A 139 -25.52 3.94 -2.16
N ILE A 140 -24.98 3.27 -1.13
CA ILE A 140 -23.64 2.67 -1.21
C ILE A 140 -23.59 1.60 -2.30
N ALA A 141 -24.61 0.75 -2.44
CA ALA A 141 -24.68 -0.25 -3.49
C ALA A 141 -24.68 0.37 -4.90
N HIS A 142 -25.38 1.49 -5.08
CA HIS A 142 -25.34 2.25 -6.33
C HIS A 142 -23.90 2.74 -6.63
N CYS A 143 -23.28 3.41 -5.65
CA CYS A 143 -21.92 3.94 -5.79
C CYS A 143 -20.88 2.85 -6.04
N THR A 144 -20.95 1.70 -5.33
CA THR A 144 -19.98 0.61 -5.51
C THR A 144 -20.12 -0.08 -6.85
N ARG A 145 -21.34 -0.21 -7.39
CA ARG A 145 -21.57 -0.76 -8.74
C ARG A 145 -21.05 0.17 -9.81
N ALA A 146 -21.35 1.48 -9.70
CA ALA A 146 -20.83 2.49 -10.61
C ALA A 146 -19.29 2.48 -10.61
N LEU A 147 -18.69 2.38 -9.42
CA LEU A 147 -17.26 2.27 -9.25
C LEU A 147 -16.69 0.97 -9.85
N GLU A 148 -17.36 -0.18 -9.67
CA GLU A 148 -16.92 -1.45 -10.25
C GLU A 148 -16.94 -1.40 -11.78
N GLN A 149 -18.00 -0.85 -12.37
CA GLN A 149 -18.10 -0.71 -13.83
C GLN A 149 -16.94 0.12 -14.40
N ARG A 150 -16.55 1.19 -13.70
CA ARG A 150 -15.40 2.03 -14.07
C ARG A 150 -14.07 1.30 -13.87
N LEU A 151 -13.89 0.63 -12.72
CA LEU A 151 -12.70 -0.17 -12.44
C LEU A 151 -12.49 -1.32 -13.45
N ARG A 152 -13.56 -1.88 -14.01
CA ARG A 152 -13.48 -2.90 -15.07
C ARG A 152 -12.96 -2.36 -16.40
N LYS A 153 -13.29 -1.10 -16.71
CA LYS A 153 -12.80 -0.42 -17.92
C LYS A 153 -11.36 0.08 -17.75
N LEU A 154 -10.95 0.32 -16.51
CA LEU A 154 -9.64 0.84 -16.17
C LEU A 154 -8.52 -0.20 -16.36
N ASP A 155 -7.48 0.17 -17.11
CA ASP A 155 -6.27 -0.63 -17.27
C ASP A 155 -5.38 -0.50 -16.01
N LEU A 156 -5.65 -1.35 -15.01
CA LEU A 156 -4.90 -1.40 -13.74
C LEU A 156 -3.41 -1.67 -13.96
N GLU A 157 -3.06 -2.40 -15.02
CA GLU A 157 -1.67 -2.70 -15.35
C GLU A 157 -0.94 -1.42 -15.75
N SER A 158 -1.52 -0.60 -16.65
CA SER A 158 -0.96 0.69 -17.02
C SER A 158 -0.93 1.66 -15.83
N LEU A 159 -2.02 1.76 -15.06
CA LEU A 159 -2.09 2.70 -13.95
C LEU A 159 -0.99 2.42 -12.90
N VAL A 160 -0.83 1.17 -12.48
CA VAL A 160 0.08 0.82 -11.38
C VAL A 160 1.54 0.75 -11.82
N LEU A 161 1.83 0.35 -13.06
CA LEU A 161 3.21 0.14 -13.52
C LEU A 161 3.73 1.24 -14.45
N ASN A 162 2.87 2.10 -15.00
CA ASN A 162 3.29 3.18 -15.89
C ASN A 162 2.92 4.57 -15.38
N GLU A 163 1.69 4.80 -14.92
CA GLU A 163 1.29 6.19 -14.61
C GLU A 163 1.66 6.60 -13.18
N ILE A 164 1.36 5.76 -12.18
CA ILE A 164 1.76 6.03 -10.79
C ILE A 164 3.30 6.13 -10.65
N PRO A 165 4.12 5.22 -11.23
CA PRO A 165 5.56 5.35 -11.13
C PRO A 165 6.13 6.55 -11.88
N GLU A 166 5.42 7.09 -12.88
CA GLU A 166 5.82 8.34 -13.55
C GLU A 166 5.67 9.53 -12.58
N VAL A 167 4.59 9.58 -11.80
CA VAL A 167 4.41 10.60 -10.76
C VAL A 167 5.48 10.47 -9.67
N ILE A 168 5.80 9.24 -9.25
CA ILE A 168 6.87 8.99 -8.27
C ILE A 168 8.24 9.38 -8.85
N ASP A 169 8.53 9.06 -10.11
CA ASP A 169 9.79 9.42 -10.76
C ASP A 169 9.94 10.94 -10.91
N LYS A 170 8.86 11.62 -11.27
CA LYS A 170 8.79 13.09 -11.28
C LYS A 170 9.07 13.67 -9.90
N HIS A 171 8.49 13.11 -8.83
CA HIS A 171 8.78 13.52 -7.45
C HIS A 171 10.26 13.36 -7.10
N ILE A 172 10.84 12.19 -7.37
CA ILE A 172 12.23 11.87 -7.06
C ILE A 172 13.19 12.80 -7.80
N SER A 173 12.97 13.00 -9.11
CA SER A 173 13.80 13.90 -9.92
C SER A 173 13.62 15.35 -9.48
N THR A 174 12.39 15.83 -9.30
CA THR A 174 12.14 17.21 -8.85
C THR A 174 12.80 17.48 -7.49
N TYR A 175 12.69 16.55 -6.54
CA TYR A 175 13.29 16.67 -5.21
C TYR A 175 14.81 16.74 -5.29
N ARG A 176 15.44 15.83 -6.04
CA ARG A 176 16.90 15.83 -6.20
C ARG A 176 17.39 17.11 -6.87
N GLU A 177 16.67 17.59 -7.86
CA GLU A 177 17.03 18.75 -8.65
C GLU A 177 16.89 20.02 -7.81
N SER A 178 15.87 20.12 -6.96
CA SER A 178 15.68 21.25 -6.04
C SER A 178 16.69 21.26 -4.88
N HIS A 179 17.18 20.10 -4.46
CA HIS A 179 18.16 19.97 -3.38
C HIS A 179 19.62 19.94 -3.89
N ARG A 180 19.86 19.99 -5.20
CA ARG A 180 21.21 20.16 -5.75
C ARG A 180 21.65 21.61 -5.52
N THR A 181 22.73 21.79 -4.77
CA THR A 181 23.40 23.10 -4.59
C THR A 181 24.10 23.53 -5.88
N ALA A 182 23.33 23.91 -6.90
CA ALA A 182 23.85 24.42 -8.17
C ALA A 182 24.18 25.93 -8.10
N VAL A 183 23.74 26.60 -7.04
CA VAL A 183 23.83 28.05 -6.87
C VAL A 183 25.12 28.41 -6.13
N GLN A 184 25.91 29.30 -6.72
CA GLN A 184 27.08 29.86 -6.05
C GLN A 184 26.68 30.98 -5.08
N PRO A 185 27.36 31.11 -3.91
CA PRO A 185 27.15 32.24 -3.01
C PRO A 185 27.28 33.57 -3.76
N PRO A 186 26.43 34.58 -3.50
CA PRO A 186 25.62 34.77 -2.29
C PRO A 186 24.15 34.33 -2.39
N LEU A 187 23.71 33.76 -3.52
CA LEU A 187 22.30 33.46 -3.73
C LEU A 187 21.92 32.18 -2.94
N VAL A 188 20.97 32.30 -2.01
CA VAL A 188 20.41 31.16 -1.25
C VAL A 188 18.99 30.95 -1.77
N VAL A 189 18.73 29.78 -2.33
CA VAL A 189 17.40 29.38 -2.82
C VAL A 189 16.82 28.39 -1.84
N ASP A 190 15.59 28.61 -1.38
CA ASP A 190 14.88 27.64 -0.55
C ASP A 190 14.54 26.40 -1.40
N PRO A 191 14.97 25.18 -1.00
CA PRO A 191 14.67 23.96 -1.74
C PRO A 191 13.16 23.73 -1.96
N ARG A 192 12.29 24.22 -1.07
CA ARG A 192 10.83 24.08 -1.22
C ARG A 192 10.28 24.98 -2.33
N GLU A 193 10.76 26.21 -2.42
CA GLU A 193 10.38 27.12 -3.51
C GLU A 193 10.89 26.60 -4.86
N ALA A 194 12.14 26.14 -4.91
CA ALA A 194 12.70 25.52 -6.10
C ALA A 194 11.89 24.28 -6.52
N PHE A 195 11.48 23.45 -5.55
CA PHE A 195 10.64 22.28 -5.82
C PHE A 195 9.29 22.70 -6.42
N HIS A 196 8.60 23.66 -5.80
CA HIS A 196 7.31 24.15 -6.29
C HIS A 196 7.41 24.82 -7.66
N ALA A 197 8.52 25.53 -7.94
CA ALA A 197 8.76 26.12 -9.26
C ALA A 197 8.95 25.06 -10.35
N LEU A 198 9.58 23.93 -10.02
CA LEU A 198 9.75 22.80 -10.95
C LEU A 198 8.47 21.97 -11.12
N TRP A 199 7.61 21.92 -10.10
CA TRP A 199 6.32 21.24 -10.12
C TRP A 199 5.20 22.10 -9.52
N PRO A 200 4.66 23.07 -10.28
CA PRO A 200 3.69 24.01 -9.76
C PRO A 200 2.32 23.35 -9.57
N LEU A 201 1.81 23.41 -8.34
CA LEU A 201 0.44 23.02 -7.97
C LEU A 201 -0.28 24.21 -7.33
N PRO A 202 -1.24 24.87 -8.02
CA PRO A 202 -1.81 26.14 -7.57
C PRO A 202 -2.36 26.14 -6.14
N PHE A 203 -2.98 25.04 -5.71
CA PHE A 203 -3.57 24.89 -4.38
C PHE A 203 -2.55 24.68 -3.25
N LEU A 204 -1.26 24.52 -3.58
CA LEU A 204 -0.16 24.46 -2.61
C LEU A 204 0.66 25.75 -2.56
N SER A 205 0.19 26.80 -3.25
CA SER A 205 0.72 28.17 -3.15
C SER A 205 -0.08 28.96 -2.09
N PRO A 206 0.55 29.84 -1.29
CA PRO A 206 1.99 30.13 -1.23
C PRO A 206 2.81 29.03 -0.55
N VAL A 207 4.12 29.00 -0.82
CA VAL A 207 5.06 28.06 -0.18
C VAL A 207 5.27 28.48 1.28
N PRO A 208 5.12 27.58 2.27
CA PRO A 208 5.27 27.94 3.67
C PRO A 208 6.75 28.06 4.06
N HIS A 209 7.15 29.27 4.46
CA HIS A 209 8.47 29.56 5.02
C HIS A 209 8.60 29.17 6.49
N SER A 210 9.84 28.97 6.96
CA SER A 210 10.15 28.57 8.34
C SER A 210 9.63 29.59 9.37
N GLU A 211 8.64 29.15 10.15
CA GLU A 211 8.08 29.67 11.41
C GLU A 211 7.61 31.14 11.55
N GLU A 212 7.97 32.08 10.66
CA GLU A 212 7.60 33.49 10.85
C GLU A 212 6.31 33.94 10.13
N SER A 213 5.73 33.14 9.23
CA SER A 213 4.54 33.53 8.44
C SER A 213 3.33 32.64 8.67
N SER A 214 2.74 32.70 9.87
CA SER A 214 1.43 32.07 10.16
C SER A 214 0.36 32.39 9.11
N ALA A 215 0.40 33.61 8.54
CA ALA A 215 -0.51 34.05 7.49
C ALA A 215 -0.38 33.24 6.19
N THR A 216 0.84 32.96 5.71
CA THR A 216 1.05 32.20 4.47
C THR A 216 0.64 30.74 4.62
N VAL A 217 0.85 30.17 5.82
CA VAL A 217 0.39 28.81 6.12
C VAL A 217 -1.14 28.73 6.12
N SER A 218 -1.83 29.72 6.72
CA SER A 218 -3.30 29.77 6.72
C SER A 218 -3.85 29.88 5.29
N GLU A 219 -3.31 30.79 4.49
CA GLU A 219 -3.73 30.98 3.09
C GLU A 219 -3.53 29.69 2.27
N GLN A 220 -2.39 29.01 2.45
CA GLN A 220 -2.15 27.74 1.78
C GLN A 220 -3.17 26.67 2.23
N LEU A 221 -3.48 26.58 3.52
CA LEU A 221 -4.46 25.62 4.03
C LEU A 221 -5.89 25.90 3.52
N GLU A 222 -6.24 27.18 3.35
CA GLU A 222 -7.50 27.62 2.75
C GLU A 222 -7.58 27.23 1.27
N ASN A 223 -6.51 27.46 0.50
CA ASN A 223 -6.41 27.04 -0.90
C ASN A 223 -6.49 25.52 -1.04
N GLU A 224 -5.82 24.78 -0.16
CA GLU A 224 -5.87 23.33 -0.11
C GLU A 224 -7.30 22.85 0.22
N ALA A 225 -7.97 23.48 1.19
CA ALA A 225 -9.35 23.16 1.57
C ALA A 225 -10.34 23.42 0.43
N ALA A 226 -10.24 24.57 -0.23
CA ALA A 226 -11.05 24.90 -1.39
C ALA A 226 -10.88 23.87 -2.51
N TYR A 227 -9.63 23.48 -2.80
CA TYR A 227 -9.34 22.46 -3.81
C TYR A 227 -9.92 21.09 -3.44
N ARG A 228 -9.77 20.64 -2.18
CA ARG A 228 -10.36 19.38 -1.71
C ARG A 228 -11.88 19.37 -1.84
N GLN A 229 -12.53 20.49 -1.52
CA GLN A 229 -13.98 20.63 -1.66
C GLN A 229 -14.42 20.51 -3.12
N LEU A 230 -13.74 21.21 -4.04
CA LEU A 230 -14.03 21.12 -5.47
C LEU A 230 -13.87 19.69 -5.99
N LEU A 231 -12.77 19.02 -5.62
CA LEU A 231 -12.50 17.64 -6.03
C LEU A 231 -13.60 16.69 -5.53
N VAL A 232 -14.03 16.81 -4.27
CA VAL A 232 -15.10 15.97 -3.72
C VAL A 232 -16.44 16.27 -4.35
N GLN A 233 -16.79 17.53 -4.57
CA GLN A 233 -18.03 17.90 -5.27
C GLN A 233 -18.09 17.33 -6.69
N ALA A 234 -16.96 17.33 -7.39
CA ALA A 234 -16.86 16.71 -8.71
C ALA A 234 -17.07 15.19 -8.65
N VAL A 235 -16.44 14.52 -7.67
CA VAL A 235 -16.62 13.07 -7.45
C VAL A 235 -18.07 12.72 -7.10
N LEU A 236 -18.72 13.53 -6.25
CA LEU A 236 -20.12 13.33 -5.89
C LEU A 236 -21.05 13.53 -7.09
N ALA A 237 -20.81 14.53 -7.94
CA ALA A 237 -21.58 14.74 -9.17
C ALA A 237 -21.57 13.50 -10.08
N VAL A 238 -20.44 12.80 -10.12
CA VAL A 238 -20.25 11.63 -10.99
C VAL A 238 -20.76 10.32 -10.36
N LEU A 239 -20.60 10.12 -9.05
CA LEU A 239 -20.89 8.83 -8.40
C LEU A 239 -22.28 8.75 -7.74
N LEU A 240 -22.82 9.88 -7.28
CA LEU A 240 -24.05 9.89 -6.49
C LEU A 240 -25.30 9.72 -7.40
N PRO A 241 -26.34 9.00 -6.96
CA PRO A 241 -27.64 9.00 -7.64
C PRO A 241 -28.21 10.42 -7.75
N THR A 242 -29.02 10.70 -8.78
CA THR A 242 -29.63 12.03 -8.99
C THR A 242 -30.55 12.42 -7.83
N GLU A 243 -31.32 11.48 -7.29
CA GLU A 243 -32.19 11.70 -6.12
C GLU A 243 -31.40 12.17 -4.87
N ASP A 244 -30.24 11.56 -4.64
CA ASP A 244 -29.37 11.90 -3.51
C ASP A 244 -28.53 13.16 -3.78
N LEU A 245 -28.24 13.46 -5.05
CA LEU A 245 -27.53 14.66 -5.49
C LEU A 245 -28.39 15.91 -5.32
N GLU A 246 -29.71 15.80 -5.54
CA GLU A 246 -30.68 16.87 -5.27
C GLU A 246 -30.78 17.22 -3.78
N ASN A 247 -30.39 16.32 -2.88
CA ASN A 247 -30.45 16.55 -1.44
C ASN A 247 -29.26 17.41 -0.94
N PRO A 248 -29.46 18.70 -0.61
CA PRO A 248 -28.36 19.59 -0.23
C PRO A 248 -27.74 19.21 1.12
N CYS A 249 -28.52 18.61 2.03
CA CYS A 249 -28.03 18.19 3.34
C CYS A 249 -27.05 17.02 3.22
N LEU A 250 -27.36 16.06 2.36
CA LEU A 250 -26.50 14.91 2.10
C LEU A 250 -25.21 15.37 1.41
N THR A 251 -25.32 16.13 0.32
CA THR A 251 -24.15 16.59 -0.43
C THR A 251 -23.23 17.48 0.40
N ALA A 252 -23.77 18.34 1.27
CA ALA A 252 -22.97 19.14 2.20
C ALA A 252 -22.26 18.27 3.25
N LEU A 253 -22.98 17.34 3.90
CA LEU A 253 -22.40 16.50 4.96
C LEU A 253 -21.35 15.53 4.39
N VAL A 254 -21.71 14.81 3.34
CA VAL A 254 -20.80 13.87 2.66
C VAL A 254 -19.62 14.64 2.06
N GLY A 255 -19.88 15.79 1.45
CA GLY A 255 -18.85 16.69 0.93
C GLY A 255 -17.81 17.09 1.99
N GLN A 256 -18.27 17.53 3.17
CA GLN A 256 -17.37 17.88 4.28
C GLN A 256 -16.61 16.69 4.84
N ILE A 257 -17.26 15.53 4.99
CA ILE A 257 -16.59 14.31 5.48
C ILE A 257 -15.48 13.88 4.52
N PHE A 258 -15.77 13.80 3.22
CA PHE A 258 -14.76 13.37 2.25
C PHE A 258 -13.65 14.42 2.08
N SER A 259 -13.96 15.72 2.06
CA SER A 259 -12.96 16.77 1.83
C SER A 259 -12.05 17.00 3.04
N GLU A 260 -12.61 17.11 4.24
CA GLU A 260 -11.83 17.45 5.44
C GLU A 260 -11.37 16.22 6.23
N LEU A 261 -12.28 15.28 6.49
CA LEU A 261 -11.96 14.13 7.34
C LEU A 261 -11.17 13.06 6.58
N ILE A 262 -11.49 12.82 5.31
CA ILE A 262 -10.78 11.81 4.51
C ILE A 262 -9.60 12.48 3.81
N ILE A 263 -9.80 13.36 2.82
CA ILE A 263 -8.68 13.89 2.04
C ILE A 263 -7.81 14.82 2.89
N GLY A 264 -8.37 15.79 3.61
CA GLY A 264 -7.61 16.76 4.40
C GLY A 264 -6.79 16.10 5.52
N ASN A 265 -7.45 15.32 6.37
CA ASN A 265 -6.77 14.68 7.51
C ASN A 265 -5.92 13.47 7.10
N LEU A 266 -6.41 12.59 6.23
CA LEU A 266 -5.65 11.40 5.84
C LEU A 266 -4.54 11.77 4.86
N ILE A 267 -4.88 12.40 3.74
CA ILE A 267 -3.92 12.69 2.67
C ILE A 267 -3.10 13.92 3.02
N GLY A 268 -3.74 15.08 3.21
CA GLY A 268 -3.07 16.36 3.45
C GLY A 268 -2.19 16.40 4.71
N ASN A 269 -2.66 15.80 5.81
CA ASN A 269 -1.99 15.90 7.12
C ASN A 269 -1.22 14.67 7.56
N LYS A 270 -1.77 13.45 7.43
CA LYS A 270 -1.14 12.23 7.98
C LYS A 270 -0.20 11.53 7.00
N THR A 271 -0.65 11.30 5.77
CA THR A 271 0.07 10.48 4.78
C THR A 271 1.23 11.22 4.12
N THR A 272 1.17 12.54 4.10
CA THR A 272 2.26 13.42 3.67
C THR A 272 3.44 13.42 4.63
N GLN A 273 3.22 13.03 5.89
CA GLN A 273 4.28 13.03 6.89
C GLN A 273 5.30 11.93 6.59
N PRO A 274 6.61 12.26 6.62
CA PRO A 274 7.67 11.31 6.31
C PRO A 274 7.62 10.01 7.13
N TRP A 275 7.29 10.11 8.42
CA TRP A 275 7.25 8.96 9.31
C TRP A 275 6.24 7.89 8.85
N LEU A 276 5.06 8.30 8.36
CA LEU A 276 4.04 7.35 7.93
C LEU A 276 4.49 6.64 6.66
N LEU A 277 5.11 7.37 5.73
CA LEU A 277 5.68 6.79 4.51
C LEU A 277 6.78 5.76 4.83
N PHE A 278 7.67 6.04 5.79
CA PHE A 278 8.68 5.08 6.24
C PHE A 278 8.08 3.84 6.92
N GLU A 279 7.01 4.00 7.72
CA GLU A 279 6.27 2.86 8.28
C GLU A 279 5.56 2.03 7.21
N CYS A 280 4.99 2.69 6.18
CA CYS A 280 4.42 2.01 5.02
C CYS A 280 5.47 1.18 4.30
N ILE A 281 6.68 1.72 4.10
CA ILE A 281 7.81 0.99 3.51
C ILE A 281 8.21 -0.21 4.38
N CYS A 282 8.37 -0.02 5.69
CA CYS A 282 8.67 -1.10 6.63
C CYS A 282 7.61 -2.21 6.59
N THR A 283 6.34 -1.83 6.52
CA THR A 283 5.21 -2.76 6.48
C THR A 283 5.17 -3.53 5.17
N LEU A 284 5.36 -2.85 4.04
CA LEU A 284 5.42 -3.46 2.72
C LEU A 284 6.60 -4.45 2.62
N ALA A 285 7.77 -4.07 3.12
CA ALA A 285 8.94 -4.94 3.16
C ALA A 285 8.67 -6.22 3.96
N ARG A 286 8.05 -6.11 5.16
CA ARG A 286 7.66 -7.26 5.98
C ARG A 286 6.65 -8.18 5.28
N VAL A 287 5.69 -7.62 4.56
CA VAL A 287 4.70 -8.41 3.78
C VAL A 287 5.39 -9.19 2.66
N ILE A 288 6.34 -8.55 1.97
CA ILE A 288 7.12 -9.19 0.90
C ILE A 288 8.01 -10.30 1.48
N GLU A 289 8.67 -10.05 2.61
CA GLU A 289 9.51 -11.03 3.30
C GLU A 289 8.70 -12.25 3.73
N LYS A 290 7.56 -12.05 4.39
CA LYS A 290 6.65 -13.14 4.78
C LYS A 290 6.18 -13.96 3.57
N LYS A 291 5.88 -13.30 2.44
CA LYS A 291 5.49 -14.00 1.20
C LYS A 291 6.66 -14.80 0.60
N LYS A 292 7.88 -14.26 0.65
CA LYS A 292 9.11 -14.94 0.23
C LYS A 292 9.34 -16.19 1.08
N GLU A 293 9.21 -16.10 2.40
CA GLU A 293 9.31 -17.22 3.32
C GLU A 293 8.24 -18.29 3.05
N GLN A 294 6.97 -17.90 2.89
CA GLN A 294 5.89 -18.83 2.55
C GLN A 294 6.14 -19.55 1.21
N THR A 295 6.71 -18.85 0.23
CA THR A 295 7.06 -19.43 -1.06
C THR A 295 8.23 -20.40 -0.91
N ALA A 296 9.26 -20.03 -0.15
CA ALA A 296 10.38 -20.91 0.15
C ALA A 296 9.93 -22.17 0.90
N GLN A 297 9.06 -22.03 1.89
CA GLN A 297 8.47 -23.17 2.62
C GLN A 297 7.67 -24.09 1.69
N ARG A 298 6.87 -23.55 0.76
CA ARG A 298 6.15 -24.37 -0.23
C ARG A 298 7.09 -25.15 -1.15
N ILE A 299 8.20 -24.54 -1.57
CA ILE A 299 9.22 -25.19 -2.41
C ILE A 299 9.93 -26.31 -1.64
N VAL A 300 10.27 -26.07 -0.37
CA VAL A 300 10.91 -27.06 0.52
C VAL A 300 9.96 -28.20 0.87
N SER A 301 8.68 -27.93 1.17
CA SER A 301 7.68 -28.96 1.45
C SER A 301 7.27 -29.76 0.22
N GLY A 302 7.33 -29.17 -0.99
CA GLY A 302 7.17 -29.91 -2.26
C GLY A 302 8.35 -30.82 -2.58
N SER A 303 9.50 -30.62 -1.93
CA SER A 303 10.73 -31.41 -2.08
C SER A 303 10.93 -32.37 -0.89
N HIS A 304 9.89 -33.09 -0.48
CA HIS A 304 10.01 -34.13 0.54
C HIS A 304 10.48 -35.47 -0.07
N ALA A 305 11.76 -35.51 -0.45
CA ALA A 305 12.58 -36.73 -0.55
C ALA A 305 14.06 -36.35 -0.73
N GLN A 306 14.73 -36.04 0.38
CA GLN A 306 16.09 -36.45 0.76
C GLN A 306 16.65 -35.45 1.78
N ASN A 307 16.45 -35.76 3.06
CA ASN A 307 17.30 -35.24 4.12
C ASN A 307 18.70 -35.80 3.93
N VAL A 308 19.65 -34.94 3.55
CA VAL A 308 21.05 -35.12 3.88
C VAL A 308 21.42 -33.96 4.79
N GLU A 309 21.35 -34.21 6.10
CA GLU A 309 21.98 -33.35 7.10
C GLU A 309 23.50 -33.37 6.87
N GLY A 310 24.04 -32.20 6.57
CA GLY A 310 25.45 -32.03 6.30
C GLY A 310 25.79 -30.56 6.11
N SER A 311 25.72 -29.79 7.21
CA SER A 311 26.28 -28.45 7.29
C SER A 311 27.78 -28.53 6.98
N THR A 312 28.14 -28.26 5.72
CA THR A 312 29.52 -28.03 5.31
C THR A 312 29.59 -26.63 4.72
N LYS A 313 30.30 -25.76 5.44
CA LYS A 313 30.73 -24.45 4.95
C LYS A 313 31.50 -24.68 3.64
N TRP A 314 30.97 -24.18 2.53
CA TRP A 314 31.57 -24.28 1.20
C TRP A 314 32.89 -23.49 1.16
N ARG A 315 34.01 -24.13 1.54
CA ARG A 315 35.35 -23.66 1.16
C ARG A 315 35.54 -24.01 -0.31
N TYR A 316 35.44 -23.00 -1.17
CA TYR A 316 35.67 -23.08 -2.61
C TYR A 316 37.16 -23.41 -2.88
N ARG A 317 37.54 -24.69 -2.80
CA ARG A 317 38.73 -25.21 -3.49
C ARG A 317 38.25 -25.65 -4.85
N TRP A 318 38.69 -24.97 -5.92
CA TRP A 318 38.42 -25.37 -7.30
C TRP A 318 39.03 -26.76 -7.53
N SER A 319 38.19 -27.79 -7.36
CA SER A 319 38.44 -29.14 -7.83
C SER A 319 37.94 -29.23 -9.26
N VAL A 320 38.69 -29.89 -10.15
CA VAL A 320 38.28 -30.17 -11.54
C VAL A 320 36.90 -30.86 -11.58
N GLN A 321 36.58 -31.65 -10.55
CA GLN A 321 35.27 -32.27 -10.35
C GLN A 321 34.16 -31.25 -10.03
N GLY A 322 34.48 -30.20 -9.27
CA GLY A 322 33.56 -29.10 -8.99
C GLY A 322 33.29 -28.23 -10.23
N PHE A 323 34.31 -28.02 -11.06
CA PHE A 323 34.15 -27.36 -12.36
C PHE A 323 33.26 -28.17 -13.31
N PHE A 324 33.48 -29.49 -13.40
CA PHE A 324 32.63 -30.38 -14.20
C PHE A 324 31.17 -30.38 -13.71
N LEU A 325 30.94 -30.50 -12.40
CA LEU A 325 29.58 -30.43 -11.83
C LEU A 325 28.93 -29.07 -12.06
N TRP A 326 29.69 -27.98 -11.99
CA TRP A 326 29.21 -26.64 -12.32
C TRP A 326 28.82 -26.54 -13.81
N VAL A 327 29.60 -27.12 -14.73
CA VAL A 327 29.28 -27.19 -16.16
C VAL A 327 28.02 -28.03 -16.42
N VAL A 328 27.87 -29.17 -15.75
CA VAL A 328 26.66 -30.01 -15.84
C VAL A 328 25.43 -29.27 -15.30
N GLN A 329 25.58 -28.56 -14.17
CA GLN A 329 24.52 -27.74 -13.60
C GLN A 329 24.16 -26.57 -14.54
N LEU A 330 25.15 -25.92 -15.16
CA LEU A 330 24.95 -24.89 -16.16
C LEU A 330 24.19 -25.43 -17.37
N ALA A 331 24.55 -26.62 -17.86
CA ALA A 331 23.87 -27.28 -18.97
C ALA A 331 22.42 -27.67 -18.61
N PHE A 332 22.18 -28.14 -17.39
CA PHE A 332 20.82 -28.45 -16.92
C PHE A 332 19.97 -27.17 -16.77
N ILE A 333 20.54 -26.10 -16.21
CA ILE A 333 19.90 -24.77 -16.14
C ILE A 333 19.62 -24.24 -17.54
N PHE A 334 20.53 -24.45 -18.49
CA PHE A 334 20.36 -24.02 -19.88
C PHE A 334 19.27 -24.82 -20.61
N ILE A 335 19.22 -26.13 -20.45
CA ILE A 335 18.17 -26.97 -21.05
C ILE A 335 16.81 -26.65 -20.41
N THR A 336 16.75 -26.47 -19.09
CA THR A 336 15.52 -26.10 -18.40
C THR A 336 15.07 -24.69 -18.77
N SER A 337 15.98 -23.72 -18.93
CA SER A 337 15.63 -22.37 -19.40
C SER A 337 15.12 -22.38 -20.83
N ILE A 338 15.70 -23.17 -21.74
CA ILE A 338 15.19 -23.36 -23.10
C ILE A 338 13.80 -23.99 -23.08
N ARG A 339 13.58 -25.04 -22.28
CA ARG A 339 12.25 -25.67 -22.15
C ARG A 339 11.21 -24.70 -21.59
N LEU A 340 11.58 -23.91 -20.58
CA LEU A 340 10.72 -22.87 -20.02
C LEU A 340 10.43 -21.77 -21.04
N LEU A 341 11.42 -21.36 -21.83
CA LEU A 341 11.27 -20.37 -22.88
C LEU A 341 10.37 -20.88 -24.01
N ALA A 342 10.56 -22.13 -24.45
CA ALA A 342 9.70 -22.78 -25.45
C ALA A 342 8.25 -22.92 -24.93
N GLY A 343 8.08 -23.31 -23.67
CA GLY A 343 6.79 -23.36 -23.00
C GLY A 343 6.14 -21.98 -22.88
N ALA A 344 6.91 -20.95 -22.51
CA ALA A 344 6.47 -19.56 -22.45
C ALA A 344 6.01 -19.03 -23.81
N ILE A 345 6.75 -19.33 -24.88
CA ILE A 345 6.39 -18.96 -26.25
C ILE A 345 5.11 -19.67 -26.69
N ALA A 346 5.01 -21.00 -26.47
CA ALA A 346 3.80 -21.76 -26.80
C ALA A 346 2.57 -21.21 -26.05
N MET A 347 2.73 -20.91 -24.76
CA MET A 347 1.69 -20.36 -23.90
C MET A 347 1.36 -18.90 -24.22
N SER A 348 2.25 -18.16 -24.91
CA SER A 348 2.01 -16.78 -25.37
C SER A 348 1.22 -16.72 -26.67
N LYS A 349 1.40 -17.71 -27.57
CA LYS A 349 0.65 -17.80 -28.84
C LYS A 349 -0.82 -18.09 -28.63
N SER A 350 -1.18 -18.73 -27.51
CA SER A 350 -2.57 -18.99 -27.13
C SER A 350 -3.23 -17.82 -26.39
N LEU A 351 -2.51 -16.71 -26.12
CA LEU A 351 -3.07 -15.57 -25.39
C LEU A 351 -3.68 -14.55 -26.33
N PRO A 352 -4.87 -13.99 -25.98
CA PRO A 352 -5.44 -12.89 -26.71
C PRO A 352 -4.52 -11.66 -26.66
N PRO A 353 -4.48 -10.83 -27.71
CA PRO A 353 -3.73 -9.57 -27.71
C PRO A 353 -4.25 -8.62 -26.60
N ARG A 354 -3.41 -7.70 -26.11
CA ARG A 354 -3.73 -6.66 -25.12
C ARG A 354 -4.67 -5.60 -25.71
N GLY A 355 -5.92 -6.01 -25.93
CA GLY A 355 -7.09 -5.17 -26.16
C GLY A 355 -7.39 -4.84 -27.62
N HIS A 356 -8.52 -5.40 -28.08
CA HIS A 356 -9.55 -4.65 -28.78
C HIS A 356 -10.80 -4.79 -27.91
N ILE A 357 -11.18 -3.74 -27.17
CA ILE A 357 -12.60 -3.59 -26.78
C ILE A 357 -13.16 -2.81 -27.97
N GLU A 358 -13.64 -3.57 -28.93
CA GLU A 358 -14.46 -3.04 -30.02
C GLU A 358 -15.73 -2.51 -29.36
N ASP A 359 -15.95 -1.20 -29.35
CA ASP A 359 -17.30 -0.68 -29.17
C ASP A 359 -18.14 -1.27 -30.31
N PRO A 360 -19.14 -2.14 -30.04
CA PRO A 360 -19.93 -2.76 -31.09
C PRO A 360 -20.74 -1.74 -31.91
N ASP A 361 -20.87 -0.49 -31.45
CA ASP A 361 -21.63 0.56 -32.12
C ASP A 361 -20.86 1.35 -33.20
N ARG A 362 -19.55 1.17 -33.35
CA ARG A 362 -18.78 1.91 -34.38
C ARG A 362 -18.64 1.20 -35.73
N SER A 363 -19.09 -0.05 -35.86
CA SER A 363 -19.00 -0.81 -37.13
C SER A 363 -20.15 -0.49 -38.13
N GLY A 364 -21.14 0.31 -37.72
CA GLY A 364 -22.36 0.54 -38.53
C GLY A 364 -22.44 1.86 -39.30
N ARG A 365 -21.46 2.80 -39.20
CA ARG A 365 -21.67 4.17 -39.67
C ARG A 365 -20.45 4.82 -40.30
N ASN A 366 -19.89 4.22 -41.36
CA ASN A 366 -18.94 4.91 -42.23
C ASN A 366 -19.42 4.89 -43.69
N GLN A 367 -20.43 5.71 -43.98
CA GLN A 367 -20.57 6.29 -45.30
C GLN A 367 -21.03 7.75 -45.15
N ALA A 368 -20.17 8.64 -45.65
CA ALA A 368 -20.37 10.06 -45.95
C ALA A 368 -20.05 11.11 -44.86
N THR A 369 -19.34 12.12 -45.38
CA THR A 369 -19.13 13.51 -44.97
C THR A 369 -18.03 13.85 -43.96
N SER A 370 -17.03 14.47 -44.58
CA SER A 370 -15.85 15.21 -44.15
C SER A 370 -16.09 16.43 -43.27
N ASP A 371 -15.00 16.79 -42.58
CA ASP A 371 -14.64 18.08 -42.00
C ASP A 371 -15.36 18.51 -40.71
N HIS A 372 -14.82 18.10 -39.57
CA HIS A 372 -14.56 18.98 -38.42
C HIS A 372 -13.34 18.47 -37.63
N GLN A 373 -12.28 19.29 -37.60
CA GLN A 373 -11.11 19.10 -36.75
C GLN A 373 -11.51 19.35 -35.29
N HIS A 374 -11.81 18.28 -34.56
CA HIS A 374 -11.66 18.27 -33.12
C HIS A 374 -10.31 17.62 -32.78
N HIS A 375 -9.54 18.32 -31.95
CA HIS A 375 -8.37 17.77 -31.26
C HIS A 375 -8.85 16.64 -30.34
N GLU A 376 -9.04 15.44 -30.88
CA GLU A 376 -9.10 14.23 -30.07
C GLU A 376 -7.71 14.04 -29.47
N THR A 377 -7.62 14.16 -28.14
CA THR A 377 -6.46 13.66 -27.40
C THR A 377 -6.25 12.20 -27.82
N PRO A 378 -5.03 11.80 -28.23
CA PRO A 378 -4.84 10.46 -28.75
C PRO A 378 -5.19 9.48 -27.63
N ALA A 379 -6.24 8.68 -27.84
CA ALA A 379 -6.58 7.54 -27.01
C ALA A 379 -5.27 6.83 -26.65
N THR A 380 -4.96 6.79 -25.35
CA THR A 380 -3.65 6.43 -24.79
C THR A 380 -3.05 5.23 -25.51
N ALA A 381 -2.12 5.50 -26.44
CA ALA A 381 -1.47 4.46 -27.20
C ALA A 381 -0.76 3.54 -26.22
N LYS A 382 -1.24 2.29 -26.10
CA LYS A 382 -0.71 1.34 -25.13
C LYS A 382 0.80 1.22 -25.33
N VAL A 383 1.53 1.23 -24.23
CA VAL A 383 2.99 1.10 -24.20
C VAL A 383 3.35 -0.35 -23.86
N PRO A 384 4.36 -0.97 -24.48
CA PRO A 384 4.78 -2.32 -24.09
C PRO A 384 5.25 -2.34 -22.63
N VAL A 385 5.05 -3.46 -21.92
CA VAL A 385 5.37 -3.57 -20.47
C VAL A 385 6.83 -3.22 -20.16
N LEU A 386 7.76 -3.52 -21.08
CA LEU A 386 9.17 -3.19 -20.89
C LEU A 386 9.47 -1.70 -21.00
N GLU A 387 8.61 -0.90 -21.63
CA GLU A 387 8.77 0.56 -21.74
C GLU A 387 8.00 1.31 -20.66
N PHE A 388 7.33 0.60 -19.75
CA PHE A 388 6.68 1.20 -18.59
C PHE A 388 7.65 2.01 -17.73
N SER A 389 7.14 3.12 -17.19
CA SER A 389 7.90 4.03 -16.34
C SER A 389 8.40 3.38 -15.05
N ALA A 390 7.77 2.29 -14.55
CA ALA A 390 8.22 1.57 -13.35
C ALA A 390 9.72 1.24 -13.39
N TRP A 391 10.24 0.81 -14.54
CA TRP A 391 11.65 0.47 -14.68
C TRP A 391 12.56 1.70 -14.61
N ARG A 392 12.12 2.82 -15.18
CA ARG A 392 12.81 4.11 -15.09
C ARG A 392 12.77 4.66 -13.67
N CYS A 393 11.60 4.64 -13.03
CA CYS A 393 11.39 5.04 -11.65
C CYS A 393 12.27 4.24 -10.68
N VAL A 394 12.31 2.91 -10.81
CA VAL A 394 13.20 2.06 -9.99
C VAL A 394 14.66 2.38 -10.26
N GLY A 395 15.02 2.59 -11.53
CA GLY A 395 16.39 2.96 -11.91
C GLY A 395 16.81 4.32 -11.36
N ASN A 396 15.92 5.30 -11.33
CA ASN A 396 16.14 6.61 -10.73
C ASN A 396 16.19 6.49 -9.21
N LEU A 397 15.21 5.83 -8.57
CA LEU A 397 15.16 5.63 -7.12
C LEU A 397 16.47 5.03 -6.57
N VAL A 398 16.99 4.01 -7.26
CA VAL A 398 18.23 3.31 -6.87
C VAL A 398 19.49 4.01 -7.40
N GLU A 399 19.33 5.10 -8.16
CA GLU A 399 20.40 5.92 -8.73
C GLU A 399 21.34 5.13 -9.66
N ILE A 400 20.78 4.24 -10.49
CA ILE A 400 21.55 3.38 -11.40
C ILE A 400 22.48 4.19 -12.29
N GLN A 401 22.01 5.32 -12.82
CA GLN A 401 22.81 6.13 -13.74
C GLN A 401 23.98 6.86 -13.06
N THR A 402 23.85 7.25 -11.78
CA THR A 402 24.93 7.94 -11.07
C THR A 402 25.93 6.95 -10.46
N ARG A 403 25.45 5.77 -10.02
CA ARG A 403 26.27 4.75 -9.37
C ARG A 403 26.97 3.84 -10.36
N MET A 404 26.24 3.33 -11.36
CA MET A 404 26.74 2.39 -12.36
C MET A 404 26.18 2.73 -13.75
N PRO A 405 26.70 3.79 -14.41
CA PRO A 405 26.21 4.22 -15.72
C PRO A 405 26.35 3.13 -16.78
N TRP A 406 27.36 2.26 -16.67
CA TRP A 406 27.52 1.10 -17.54
C TRP A 406 26.36 0.11 -17.42
N LEU A 407 25.85 -0.12 -16.20
CA LEU A 407 24.71 -1.00 -15.95
C LEU A 407 23.44 -0.39 -16.52
N GLY A 408 23.23 0.92 -16.28
CA GLY A 408 22.13 1.67 -16.88
C GLY A 408 22.13 1.62 -18.40
N GLY A 409 23.31 1.79 -19.02
CA GLY A 409 23.50 1.69 -20.47
C GLY A 409 23.26 0.28 -21.04
N ILE A 410 23.72 -0.77 -20.36
CA ILE A 410 23.46 -2.16 -20.78
C ILE A 410 21.97 -2.49 -20.67
N LEU A 411 21.32 -2.10 -19.57
CA LEU A 411 19.89 -2.34 -19.37
C LEU A 411 19.05 -1.59 -20.41
N SER A 412 19.39 -0.34 -20.74
CA SER A 412 18.68 0.42 -21.78
C SER A 412 18.93 -0.12 -23.18
N LEU A 413 20.15 -0.59 -23.48
CA LEU A 413 20.47 -1.29 -24.74
C LEU A 413 19.68 -2.60 -24.85
N MET A 414 19.60 -3.37 -23.77
CA MET A 414 18.83 -4.62 -23.72
C MET A 414 17.33 -4.35 -23.89
N GLN A 415 16.81 -3.30 -23.24
CA GLN A 415 15.43 -2.84 -23.42
C GLN A 415 15.18 -2.44 -24.89
N LEU A 416 16.05 -1.63 -25.48
CA LEU A 416 15.96 -1.19 -26.87
C LEU A 416 16.04 -2.37 -27.84
N GLY A 417 16.96 -3.32 -27.61
CA GLY A 417 17.09 -4.52 -28.42
C GLY A 417 15.87 -5.43 -28.29
N ALA A 418 15.24 -5.49 -27.11
CA ALA A 418 14.03 -6.28 -26.90
C ALA A 418 12.78 -5.64 -27.55
N THR A 419 12.66 -4.31 -27.52
CA THR A 419 11.46 -3.60 -28.01
C THR A 419 11.56 -3.19 -29.48
N ARG A 420 12.74 -2.82 -29.98
CA ARG A 420 12.98 -2.36 -31.36
C ARG A 420 13.88 -3.28 -32.20
N GLY A 421 14.37 -4.39 -31.62
CA GLY A 421 15.24 -5.32 -32.35
C GLY A 421 14.52 -6.18 -33.40
N PRO A 422 15.29 -6.90 -34.26
CA PRO A 422 14.82 -7.62 -35.45
C PRO A 422 13.91 -8.85 -35.20
N GLY A 423 13.31 -8.97 -34.01
CA GLY A 423 12.33 -10.00 -33.68
C GLY A 423 11.16 -9.51 -32.82
N LEU A 424 11.10 -8.21 -32.50
CA LEU A 424 10.05 -7.55 -31.69
C LEU A 424 9.55 -8.41 -30.50
N ILE A 425 10.47 -9.08 -29.81
CA ILE A 425 10.15 -10.11 -28.80
C ILE A 425 9.40 -9.51 -27.60
N ALA A 426 9.66 -8.22 -27.31
CA ALA A 426 9.02 -7.43 -26.27
C ALA A 426 8.28 -6.18 -26.80
N GLY A 427 8.00 -6.12 -28.10
CA GLY A 427 7.15 -5.06 -28.67
C GLY A 427 5.70 -5.14 -28.19
N LEU A 428 4.87 -4.15 -28.51
CA LEU A 428 3.44 -4.17 -28.17
C LEU A 428 2.77 -5.45 -28.71
N ASN A 429 2.05 -6.19 -27.86
CA ASN A 429 1.38 -7.46 -28.20
C ASN A 429 2.33 -8.60 -28.61
N SER A 430 3.62 -8.49 -28.31
CA SER A 430 4.60 -9.56 -28.53
C SER A 430 4.45 -10.73 -27.54
N THR A 431 5.21 -11.80 -27.75
CA THR A 431 5.16 -13.01 -26.91
C THR A 431 5.52 -12.72 -25.45
N LEU A 432 6.55 -11.90 -25.23
CA LEU A 432 7.01 -11.54 -23.90
C LEU A 432 6.07 -10.52 -23.24
N ASP A 433 5.58 -9.54 -24.01
CA ASP A 433 4.60 -8.54 -23.53
C ASP A 433 3.30 -9.21 -23.04
N ARG A 434 2.75 -10.16 -23.81
CA ARG A 434 1.55 -10.94 -23.41
C ARG A 434 1.80 -11.79 -22.16
N LEU A 435 2.98 -12.40 -22.05
CA LEU A 435 3.31 -13.23 -20.90
C LEU A 435 3.44 -12.38 -19.63
N LEU A 436 4.15 -11.25 -19.70
CA LEU A 436 4.30 -10.33 -18.59
C LEU A 436 2.94 -9.76 -18.18
N SER A 437 2.17 -9.25 -19.15
CA SER A 437 0.83 -8.73 -18.89
C SER A 437 -0.08 -9.76 -18.24
N ARG A 438 -0.06 -11.02 -18.67
CA ARG A 438 -0.82 -12.07 -17.98
C ARG A 438 -0.34 -12.29 -16.54
N GLN A 439 0.97 -12.34 -16.30
CA GLN A 439 1.47 -12.51 -14.94
C GLN A 439 1.05 -11.35 -14.05
N ILE A 440 1.12 -10.13 -14.57
CA ILE A 440 0.67 -8.91 -13.89
C ILE A 440 -0.84 -8.95 -13.64
N HIS A 441 -1.65 -9.32 -14.64
CA HIS A 441 -3.09 -9.48 -14.49
C HIS A 441 -3.47 -10.57 -13.48
N ASN A 442 -2.70 -11.66 -13.41
CA ASN A 442 -2.86 -12.69 -12.38
C ASN A 442 -2.50 -12.17 -10.97
N LEU A 443 -1.61 -11.17 -10.86
CA LEU A 443 -1.33 -10.51 -9.58
C LEU A 443 -2.51 -9.63 -9.16
N PHE A 444 -3.14 -8.93 -10.10
CA PHE A 444 -4.33 -8.09 -9.89
C PHE A 444 -5.66 -8.84 -10.01
N SER A 445 -5.63 -10.18 -10.10
CA SER A 445 -6.83 -10.97 -10.29
C SER A 445 -7.85 -10.71 -9.19
N PRO A 446 -9.14 -10.49 -9.53
CA PRO A 446 -10.19 -10.23 -8.55
C PRO A 446 -10.35 -11.38 -7.54
N ALA A 447 -9.85 -12.58 -7.85
CA ALA A 447 -9.86 -13.72 -6.92
C ALA A 447 -9.04 -13.48 -5.65
N ARG A 448 -8.09 -12.53 -5.67
CA ARG A 448 -7.30 -12.16 -4.48
C ARG A 448 -7.96 -11.09 -3.64
N LEU A 449 -9.02 -10.45 -4.13
CA LEU A 449 -9.65 -9.32 -3.46
C LEU A 449 -10.38 -9.74 -2.17
N SER A 450 -11.16 -10.83 -2.20
CA SER A 450 -11.84 -11.35 -1.00
C SER A 450 -10.88 -11.70 0.16
N PRO A 451 -9.79 -12.48 -0.02
CA PRO A 451 -8.86 -12.75 1.08
C PRO A 451 -8.08 -11.50 1.53
N ILE A 452 -7.79 -10.55 0.62
CA ILE A 452 -7.18 -9.27 0.99
C ILE A 452 -8.14 -8.45 1.86
N LEU A 453 -9.41 -8.33 1.47
CA LEU A 453 -10.44 -7.65 2.27
C LEU A 453 -10.65 -8.32 3.62
N ARG A 454 -10.63 -9.66 3.69
CA ARG A 454 -10.71 -10.40 4.95
C ARG A 454 -9.52 -10.08 5.86
N SER A 455 -8.31 -10.03 5.30
CA SER A 455 -7.10 -9.64 6.05
C SER A 455 -7.15 -8.18 6.49
N LEU A 456 -7.61 -7.28 5.61
CA LEU A 456 -7.78 -5.85 5.89
C LEU A 456 -8.76 -5.66 7.04
N ARG A 457 -9.91 -6.34 7.01
CA ARG A 457 -10.90 -6.35 8.10
C ARG A 457 -10.27 -6.84 9.40
N GLY A 458 -9.49 -7.92 9.38
CA GLY A 458 -8.82 -8.42 10.58
C GLY A 458 -7.78 -7.46 11.16
N VAL A 459 -7.16 -6.63 10.32
CA VAL A 459 -6.18 -5.60 10.73
C VAL A 459 -6.87 -4.34 11.24
N LEU A 460 -7.87 -3.82 10.51
CA LEU A 460 -8.59 -2.60 10.88
C LEU A 460 -9.53 -2.82 12.07
N PHE A 461 -10.17 -3.99 12.11
CA PHE A 461 -11.17 -4.36 13.11
C PHE A 461 -10.85 -5.72 13.75
N PRO A 462 -9.84 -5.80 14.64
CA PRO A 462 -9.56 -7.03 15.35
C PRO A 462 -10.83 -7.49 16.11
N ASN A 463 -11.24 -8.73 15.87
CA ASN A 463 -12.52 -9.30 16.38
C ASN A 463 -13.80 -8.55 15.94
N ASN A 464 -13.81 -7.89 14.78
CA ASN A 464 -14.93 -7.08 14.28
C ASN A 464 -15.30 -5.89 15.21
N ALA A 465 -14.31 -5.29 15.87
CA ALA A 465 -14.43 -4.08 16.69
C ALA A 465 -13.32 -3.08 16.31
N PRO A 466 -13.54 -1.76 16.42
CA PRO A 466 -12.52 -0.76 16.08
C PRO A 466 -11.24 -0.99 16.88
N GLY A 467 -10.14 -1.24 16.17
CA GLY A 467 -8.82 -1.40 16.79
C GLY A 467 -8.28 -0.07 17.30
N THR A 468 -7.42 -0.12 18.33
CA THR A 468 -6.65 1.06 18.71
C THR A 468 -5.59 1.34 17.64
N PRO A 469 -5.44 2.59 17.17
CA PRO A 469 -4.39 2.92 16.22
C PRO A 469 -3.04 2.62 16.87
N SER A 470 -2.22 1.78 16.21
CA SER A 470 -0.88 1.43 16.67
C SER A 470 0.21 2.35 16.12
N LEU A 471 -0.16 3.25 15.20
CA LEU A 471 0.74 4.18 14.52
C LEU A 471 0.61 5.56 15.16
N PHE A 472 1.69 5.99 15.81
CA PHE A 472 1.81 7.30 16.42
C PHE A 472 2.95 8.07 15.78
N PRO A 473 2.83 9.40 15.66
CA PRO A 473 3.92 10.22 15.18
C PRO A 473 5.14 10.09 16.13
N PRO A 474 6.38 10.10 15.59
CA PRO A 474 7.57 10.08 16.41
C PRO A 474 7.67 11.35 17.26
N SER A 475 8.19 11.19 18.47
CA SER A 475 8.29 12.24 19.49
C SER A 475 9.52 13.15 19.29
N SER A 476 10.51 12.67 18.52
CA SER A 476 11.77 13.39 18.27
C SER A 476 12.34 13.08 16.89
N ASP A 477 13.20 13.98 16.39
CA ASP A 477 13.94 13.78 15.14
C ASP A 477 14.87 12.56 15.19
N ALA A 478 15.33 12.18 16.38
CA ALA A 478 16.11 10.96 16.57
C ALA A 478 15.27 9.71 16.31
N GLU A 479 14.03 9.68 16.78
CA GLU A 479 13.08 8.60 16.49
C GLU A 479 12.73 8.55 14.99
N LEU A 480 12.55 9.72 14.36
CA LEU A 480 12.31 9.78 12.91
C LEU A 480 13.50 9.23 12.10
N ARG A 481 14.73 9.58 12.47
CA ARG A 481 15.94 8.99 11.84
C ARG A 481 16.04 7.50 12.10
N ALA A 482 15.75 7.04 13.33
CA ALA A 482 15.75 5.61 13.65
C ALA A 482 14.73 4.83 12.81
N LEU A 483 13.55 5.41 12.58
CA LEU A 483 12.52 4.85 11.72
C LEU A 483 12.96 4.80 10.25
N ARG A 484 13.58 5.88 9.75
CA ARG A 484 14.16 5.90 8.40
C ARG A 484 15.23 4.83 8.22
N ARG A 485 16.14 4.68 9.20
CA ARG A 485 17.15 3.62 9.23
C ARG A 485 16.53 2.23 9.24
N ARG A 486 15.47 2.03 10.03
CA ARG A 486 14.71 0.78 10.03
C ARG A 486 14.09 0.48 8.67
N ALA A 487 13.54 1.49 7.99
CA ALA A 487 13.02 1.34 6.64
C ALA A 487 14.12 0.97 5.64
N ALA A 488 15.28 1.62 5.73
CA ALA A 488 16.46 1.29 4.92
C ALA A 488 16.93 -0.15 5.14
N SER A 489 17.08 -0.59 6.38
CA SER A 489 17.46 -1.98 6.71
C SER A 489 16.43 -3.00 6.22
N SER A 490 15.13 -2.67 6.31
CA SER A 490 14.05 -3.54 5.83
C SER A 490 14.08 -3.69 4.31
N LEU A 491 14.36 -2.61 3.57
CA LEU A 491 14.54 -2.66 2.12
C LEU A 491 15.81 -3.44 1.73
N LEU A 492 16.91 -3.22 2.45
CA LEU A 492 18.18 -3.93 2.22
C LEU A 492 18.02 -5.45 2.42
N ALA A 493 17.19 -5.88 3.39
CA ALA A 493 16.90 -7.29 3.64
C ALA A 493 16.18 -8.00 2.46
N LEU A 494 15.45 -7.25 1.62
CA LEU A 494 14.81 -7.80 0.43
C LEU A 494 15.81 -8.11 -0.68
N VAL A 495 16.95 -7.41 -0.72
CA VAL A 495 17.97 -7.52 -1.77
C VAL A 495 18.99 -8.61 -1.41
N PRO A 496 19.38 -9.49 -2.36
CA PRO A 496 20.45 -10.46 -2.12
C PRO A 496 21.76 -9.77 -1.73
N ARG A 497 22.39 -10.23 -0.63
CA ARG A 497 23.62 -9.62 -0.07
C ARG A 497 24.77 -9.44 -1.07
N GLY A 498 24.92 -10.37 -2.03
CA GLY A 498 25.93 -10.26 -3.08
C GLY A 498 25.69 -9.08 -4.02
N VAL A 499 24.42 -8.85 -4.40
CA VAL A 499 24.02 -7.70 -5.24
C VAL A 499 24.17 -6.40 -4.47
N ALA A 500 23.69 -6.37 -3.23
CA ALA A 500 23.83 -5.21 -2.36
C ALA A 500 25.30 -4.81 -2.15
N ARG A 501 26.19 -5.78 -1.90
CA ARG A 501 27.63 -5.53 -1.74
C ARG A 501 28.27 -4.94 -3.00
N VAL A 502 27.99 -5.52 -4.18
CA VAL A 502 28.56 -5.03 -5.44
C VAL A 502 28.03 -3.63 -5.77
N TYR A 503 26.73 -3.41 -5.58
CA TYR A 503 26.07 -2.18 -5.98
C TYR A 503 26.31 -1.01 -5.01
N LEU A 504 26.23 -1.25 -3.71
CA LEU A 504 26.33 -0.21 -2.67
C LEU A 504 27.76 0.00 -2.18
N CYS A 505 28.61 -1.04 -2.09
CA CYS A 505 29.99 -0.87 -1.58
C CYS A 505 30.98 -0.32 -2.61
N GLY A 506 30.60 -0.14 -3.89
CA GLY A 506 31.50 0.39 -4.93
C GLY A 506 32.08 1.78 -4.62
N ARG A 507 31.35 2.63 -3.86
CA ARG A 507 31.83 3.96 -3.44
C ARG A 507 32.77 3.92 -2.23
N LEU A 508 32.57 2.98 -1.30
CA LEU A 508 33.35 2.84 -0.07
C LEU A 508 34.82 2.46 -0.33
N ALA A 509 35.08 1.76 -1.44
CA ALA A 509 36.44 1.46 -1.90
C ALA A 509 37.16 2.69 -2.48
N SER A 510 36.44 3.75 -2.88
CA SER A 510 37.03 4.98 -3.46
C SER A 510 37.16 6.14 -2.47
N SER A 511 36.35 6.16 -1.39
CA SER A 511 36.36 7.22 -0.38
C SER A 511 37.37 7.00 0.76
N SER A 512 38.02 5.83 0.81
CA SER A 512 39.15 5.58 1.70
C SER A 512 40.42 6.17 1.09
N SER A 513 40.57 7.50 1.21
CA SER A 513 41.85 8.18 1.02
C SER A 513 42.80 7.81 2.17
N LEU A 514 43.31 6.57 2.17
CA LEU A 514 44.56 6.26 2.85
C LEU A 514 45.69 6.42 1.85
N SER A 515 46.71 7.16 2.29
CA SER A 515 47.98 7.44 1.62
C SER A 515 48.49 6.28 0.74
N PRO A 516 49.04 6.55 -0.48
CA PRO A 516 49.43 5.51 -1.44
C PRO A 516 50.58 4.60 -0.98
N ALA A 517 51.16 4.82 0.20
CA ALA A 517 52.35 4.10 0.67
C ALA A 517 52.07 2.74 1.34
N HIS A 518 50.81 2.37 1.60
CA HIS A 518 50.47 1.11 2.28
C HIS A 518 49.61 0.14 1.45
N THR A 519 49.21 0.52 0.24
CA THR A 519 48.26 -0.26 -0.59
C THR A 519 48.84 -1.56 -1.13
N GLU A 520 50.15 -1.66 -1.34
CA GLU A 520 50.77 -2.87 -1.90
C GLU A 520 51.00 -3.99 -0.88
N LEU A 521 50.99 -3.70 0.43
CA LEU A 521 51.19 -4.72 1.47
C LEU A 521 49.89 -5.28 2.05
N TYR A 522 48.74 -4.62 1.87
CA TYR A 522 47.43 -5.10 2.33
C TYR A 522 46.66 -5.91 1.29
N ALA A 523 46.94 -5.75 0.00
CA ALA A 523 46.32 -6.54 -1.06
C ALA A 523 46.79 -8.01 -1.08
N ALA A 524 47.95 -8.31 -0.51
CA ALA A 524 48.51 -9.66 -0.46
C ALA A 524 48.04 -10.49 0.75
N THR A 525 47.47 -9.86 1.79
CA THR A 525 47.12 -10.53 3.06
C THR A 525 45.62 -10.86 3.20
N SER A 526 44.77 -10.32 2.33
CA SER A 526 43.31 -10.56 2.32
C SER A 526 42.93 -11.84 1.56
N ARG A 527 43.46 -12.98 2.03
CA ARG A 527 42.95 -14.32 1.66
C ARG A 527 42.28 -15.05 2.83
N SER A 528 42.12 -14.38 3.96
CA SER A 528 41.27 -14.82 5.07
C SER A 528 39.90 -14.15 4.97
N ASP A 529 38.84 -14.94 5.19
CA ASP A 529 37.47 -14.44 5.35
C ASP A 529 37.45 -13.18 6.24
N PRO A 530 36.71 -12.12 5.86
CA PRO A 530 36.63 -10.91 6.67
C PRO A 530 36.11 -11.28 8.06
N GLY A 531 36.72 -10.71 9.10
CA GLY A 531 36.30 -10.96 10.48
C GLY A 531 34.84 -10.55 10.71
N PRO A 532 34.19 -11.01 11.80
CA PRO A 532 32.82 -10.63 12.12
C PRO A 532 32.66 -9.09 12.24
N ALA A 533 33.66 -8.39 12.77
CA ALA A 533 33.63 -6.93 12.90
C ALA A 533 33.66 -6.16 11.55
N GLU A 534 34.34 -6.68 10.53
CA GLU A 534 34.38 -6.05 9.20
C GLU A 534 33.07 -6.23 8.42
N HIS A 535 32.35 -7.33 8.68
CA HIS A 535 31.03 -7.57 8.11
C HIS A 535 29.99 -6.59 8.64
N ASP A 536 30.05 -6.24 9.92
CA ASP A 536 29.10 -5.34 10.55
C ASP A 536 29.30 -3.90 10.07
N VAL A 537 30.55 -3.44 9.92
CA VAL A 537 30.86 -2.09 9.38
C VAL A 537 30.40 -1.95 7.92
N ALA A 538 30.63 -2.96 7.09
CA ALA A 538 30.17 -2.94 5.71
C ALA A 538 28.63 -2.98 5.62
N ALA A 539 27.96 -3.67 6.55
CA ALA A 539 26.51 -3.72 6.62
C ALA A 539 25.92 -2.35 7.01
N GLU A 540 26.47 -1.69 8.03
CA GLU A 540 26.06 -0.34 8.44
C GLU A 540 26.24 0.69 7.31
N ALA A 541 27.37 0.66 6.61
CA ALA A 541 27.61 1.57 5.49
C ALA A 541 26.61 1.36 4.33
N MET A 542 26.16 0.12 4.08
CA MET A 542 25.09 -0.14 3.11
C MET A 542 23.73 0.41 3.57
N VAL A 543 23.45 0.40 4.89
CA VAL A 543 22.24 0.99 5.45
C VAL A 543 22.26 2.50 5.29
N ASP A 544 23.38 3.16 5.56
CA ASP A 544 23.54 4.61 5.36
C ASP A 544 23.30 5.03 3.90
N GLU A 545 23.77 4.22 2.94
CA GLU A 545 23.53 4.46 1.52
C GLU A 545 22.05 4.36 1.14
N VAL A 546 21.34 3.34 1.63
CA VAL A 546 19.89 3.17 1.40
C VAL A 546 19.10 4.25 2.14
N GLU A 547 19.53 4.66 3.32
CA GLU A 547 18.97 5.80 4.05
C GLU A 547 19.05 7.09 3.23
N GLY A 548 20.17 7.32 2.54
CA GLY A 548 20.35 8.43 1.60
C GLY A 548 19.32 8.42 0.45
N LEU A 549 18.99 7.24 -0.09
CA LEU A 549 17.96 7.12 -1.13
C LEU A 549 16.56 7.47 -0.62
N LEU A 550 16.28 7.25 0.67
CA LEU A 550 14.99 7.57 1.30
C LEU A 550 14.81 9.06 1.65
N MET A 551 15.85 9.89 1.48
CA MET A 551 15.78 11.34 1.73
C MET A 551 14.70 12.04 0.90
N VAL A 552 14.38 11.52 -0.28
CA VAL A 552 13.35 12.10 -1.17
C VAL A 552 11.95 12.14 -0.56
N LEU A 553 11.71 11.41 0.53
CA LEU A 553 10.44 11.38 1.27
C LEU A 553 10.51 12.15 2.60
N SER A 554 11.63 12.84 2.91
CA SER A 554 11.83 13.48 4.21
C SER A 554 11.12 14.81 4.38
N ASP A 555 10.63 15.43 3.31
CA ASP A 555 9.91 16.71 3.38
C ASP A 555 8.41 16.54 3.12
N SER A 556 7.60 16.90 4.11
CA SER A 556 6.13 16.83 4.06
C SER A 556 5.55 17.71 2.94
N TYR A 557 6.12 18.89 2.68
CA TYR A 557 5.61 19.78 1.63
C TYR A 557 5.82 19.19 0.22
N CYS A 558 6.99 18.60 -0.03
CA CYS A 558 7.27 17.90 -1.27
C CYS A 558 6.35 16.67 -1.41
N ASN A 559 6.14 15.92 -0.32
CA ASN A 559 5.25 14.77 -0.30
C ASN A 559 3.79 15.16 -0.62
N LYS A 560 3.31 16.35 -0.24
CA LYS A 560 1.98 16.84 -0.66
C LYS A 560 1.81 16.82 -2.19
N HIS A 561 2.82 17.24 -2.93
CA HIS A 561 2.74 17.25 -4.41
C HIS A 561 2.60 15.84 -4.96
N LEU A 562 3.38 14.88 -4.44
CA LEU A 562 3.29 13.47 -4.81
C LEU A 562 1.90 12.89 -4.51
N LEU A 563 1.40 13.10 -3.29
CA LEU A 563 0.15 12.47 -2.83
C LEU A 563 -1.08 13.07 -3.51
N TYR A 564 -1.15 14.40 -3.69
CA TYR A 564 -2.24 15.04 -4.43
C TYR A 564 -2.21 14.66 -5.91
N SER A 565 -1.04 14.67 -6.55
CA SER A 565 -0.93 14.27 -7.96
C SER A 565 -1.27 12.80 -8.18
N ALA A 566 -0.92 11.91 -7.25
CA ALA A 566 -1.31 10.51 -7.31
C ALA A 566 -2.83 10.34 -7.13
N LEU A 567 -3.45 11.10 -6.21
CA LEU A 567 -4.90 11.11 -6.01
C LEU A 567 -5.62 11.58 -7.28
N GLU A 568 -5.22 12.74 -7.81
CA GLU A 568 -5.77 13.30 -9.05
C GLU A 568 -5.65 12.32 -10.21
N LEU A 569 -4.48 11.71 -10.40
CA LEU A 569 -4.27 10.71 -11.44
C LEU A 569 -5.26 9.54 -11.30
N ILE A 570 -5.43 9.00 -10.08
CA ILE A 570 -6.36 7.88 -9.84
C ILE A 570 -7.79 8.32 -10.14
N LEU A 571 -8.20 9.52 -9.71
CA LEU A 571 -9.54 10.04 -9.93
C LEU A 571 -9.82 10.31 -11.42
N LEU A 572 -8.90 10.93 -12.14
CA LEU A 572 -9.03 11.20 -13.58
C LEU A 572 -9.10 9.91 -14.40
N ARG A 573 -8.42 8.85 -13.97
CA ARG A 573 -8.51 7.55 -14.65
C ARG A 573 -9.80 6.81 -14.34
N LEU A 574 -10.32 6.97 -13.13
CA LEU A 574 -11.57 6.35 -12.71
C LEU A 574 -12.80 7.10 -13.27
N MET A 575 -12.69 8.43 -13.35
CA MET A 575 -13.73 9.37 -13.75
C MET A 575 -13.13 10.38 -14.76
N PRO A 576 -12.97 9.97 -16.03
CA PRO A 576 -12.39 10.83 -17.06
C PRO A 576 -13.20 12.10 -17.33
N GLU A 577 -14.47 12.12 -16.95
CA GLU A 577 -15.36 13.28 -17.06
C GLU A 577 -14.80 14.50 -16.31
N LEU A 578 -14.03 14.26 -15.23
CA LEU A 578 -13.36 15.30 -14.43
C LEU A 578 -12.26 16.04 -15.20
N SER A 579 -11.77 15.48 -16.32
CA SER A 579 -10.77 16.14 -17.16
C SER A 579 -11.38 17.08 -18.20
N GLU A 580 -12.63 16.82 -18.59
CA GLU A 580 -13.31 17.52 -19.68
C GLU A 580 -14.24 18.61 -19.17
N LYS A 581 -14.93 18.36 -18.03
CA LYS A 581 -16.01 19.21 -17.54
C LYS A 581 -15.71 19.81 -16.18
N GLY A 582 -16.18 21.04 -15.98
CA GLY A 582 -16.16 21.69 -14.67
C GLY A 582 -17.19 21.10 -13.72
N VAL A 583 -17.03 21.35 -12.41
CA VAL A 583 -17.98 20.87 -11.39
C VAL A 583 -19.40 21.36 -11.67
N MET A 584 -19.57 22.65 -11.96
CA MET A 584 -20.89 23.23 -12.27
C MET A 584 -21.53 22.57 -13.50
N GLU A 585 -20.74 22.34 -14.54
CA GLU A 585 -21.22 21.69 -15.77
C GLU A 585 -21.65 20.23 -15.53
N LEU A 586 -20.92 19.50 -14.67
CA LEU A 586 -21.29 18.13 -14.27
C LEU A 586 -22.58 18.10 -13.45
N TRP A 587 -22.81 19.12 -12.62
CA TRP A 587 -24.03 19.25 -11.83
C TRP A 587 -25.22 19.59 -12.73
N ASP A 588 -25.06 20.56 -13.62
CA ASP A 588 -26.10 21.00 -14.55
C ASP A 588 -26.51 19.86 -15.51
N GLU A 589 -25.55 19.11 -16.06
CA GLU A 589 -25.84 17.97 -16.95
C GLU A 589 -26.68 16.87 -16.28
N ARG A 590 -26.51 16.69 -14.96
CA ARG A 590 -27.16 15.61 -14.20
C ARG A 590 -28.51 16.03 -13.62
N LEU A 591 -28.69 17.32 -13.31
CA LEU A 591 -29.89 17.86 -12.67
C LEU A 591 -30.84 18.58 -13.65
N GLY A 592 -30.36 18.97 -14.84
CA GLY A 592 -31.16 19.60 -15.89
C GLY A 592 -31.13 21.12 -15.83
#